data_AF-A0A949IR57-F1
#
_entry.id   AF-A0A949IR57-F1
#
_cell.length_a   1.000
_cell.length_b   1.000
_cell.length_c   1.000
_cell.angle_alpha   90.00
_cell.angle_beta   90.00
_cell.angle_gamma   90.00
#
_symmetry.space_group_name_H-M   'P 1'
#
loop_
_entity.id
_entity.type
_entity.pdbx_description
1 polymer ?
#
loop_
_entity_poly.entity_id
_entity_poly.type
_entity_poly.pdbx_seq_one_letter_code
_entity_poly.pdbx_strand_id
1 'polypeptide(L)'
;MNRLTGAAIAAVFALCLTAAPCAHAAMHGEKHPKINGAIYKLEHAKEDLNKAAHDFGGHRAAAIQHIDAALAELHQALEYDAHHDDHH
;
A
#
# COMPACT_ATOMS: atom_id res chain seq x y z
N MET A 1 62.99 18.98 -35.73
CA MET A 1 62.75 20.23 -34.97
C MET A 1 61.38 20.78 -35.38
N ASN A 2 60.67 21.42 -34.44
CA ASN A 2 59.28 21.96 -34.44
C ASN A 2 58.21 20.95 -33.98
N ARG A 3 57.87 20.83 -32.69
CA ARG A 3 57.10 21.71 -31.75
C ARG A 3 55.60 21.83 -32.08
N LEU A 4 54.76 21.42 -31.12
CA LEU A 4 53.46 21.98 -30.67
C LEU A 4 52.65 20.84 -29.99
N THR A 5 52.62 20.67 -28.66
CA THR A 5 51.69 21.30 -27.68
C THR A 5 50.31 21.55 -28.29
N GLY A 6 49.17 21.05 -27.84
CA GLY A 6 48.71 20.61 -26.53
C GLY A 6 47.26 21.10 -26.39
N ALA A 7 46.40 20.29 -25.76
CA ALA A 7 45.06 20.61 -25.26
C ALA A 7 43.93 20.92 -26.26
N ALA A 8 42.87 20.08 -26.22
CA ALA A 8 41.50 20.56 -26.20
C ALA A 8 40.60 19.50 -25.52
N ILE A 9 40.43 19.70 -24.22
CA ILE A 9 39.38 19.11 -23.40
C ILE A 9 38.09 19.86 -23.75
N ALA A 10 36.99 19.14 -24.02
CA ALA A 10 35.69 19.38 -23.39
C ALA A 10 34.59 18.63 -24.15
N ALA A 11 33.97 17.70 -23.43
CA ALA A 11 32.82 16.93 -23.81
C ALA A 11 31.64 17.79 -24.29
N VAL A 12 31.11 17.47 -25.47
CA VAL A 12 29.74 17.85 -25.85
C VAL A 12 28.91 16.59 -25.78
N PHE A 13 28.47 16.26 -24.56
CA PHE A 13 27.47 15.22 -24.35
C PHE A 13 26.11 15.87 -24.64
N ALA A 14 25.68 15.77 -25.90
CA ALA A 14 24.41 16.29 -26.37
C ALA A 14 23.26 15.59 -25.62
N LEU A 15 22.68 16.31 -24.66
CA LEU A 15 21.56 15.90 -23.82
C LEU A 15 20.32 15.74 -24.72
N CYS A 16 19.96 14.48 -25.00
CA CYS A 16 18.71 14.12 -25.68
C CYS A 16 17.51 14.56 -24.85
N LEU A 17 16.85 15.64 -25.28
CA LEU A 17 15.59 16.12 -24.74
C LEU A 17 14.44 15.31 -25.36
N THR A 18 14.21 14.11 -24.85
CA THR A 18 12.98 13.36 -25.14
C THR A 18 12.03 13.53 -23.95
N ALA A 19 11.08 14.44 -24.09
CA ALA A 19 9.96 14.56 -23.17
C ALA A 19 9.06 13.34 -23.36
N ALA A 20 9.31 12.29 -22.57
CA ALA A 20 8.38 11.17 -22.45
C ALA A 20 7.08 11.70 -21.82
N PRO A 21 5.91 11.47 -22.44
CA PRO A 21 4.65 11.75 -21.76
C PRO A 21 4.57 10.81 -20.55
N CYS A 22 4.63 11.39 -19.35
CA CYS A 22 4.33 10.69 -18.12
C CYS A 22 2.92 10.12 -18.26
N ALA A 23 2.83 8.82 -18.52
CA ALA A 23 1.60 8.07 -18.37
C ALA A 23 1.14 8.31 -16.94
N HIS A 24 0.11 9.14 -16.79
CA HIS A 24 -0.64 9.23 -15.54
C HIS A 24 -1.32 7.88 -15.40
N ALA A 25 -0.61 6.95 -14.75
CA ALA A 25 -1.23 5.75 -14.22
C ALA A 25 -2.38 6.24 -13.36
N ALA A 26 -3.61 6.01 -13.85
CA ALA A 26 -4.81 6.26 -13.09
C ALA A 26 -4.66 5.47 -11.79
N MET A 27 -4.30 6.17 -10.72
CA MET A 27 -4.44 5.65 -9.38
C MET A 27 -5.95 5.50 -9.19
N HIS A 28 -6.48 4.33 -9.51
CA HIS A 28 -7.70 3.86 -8.89
C HIS A 28 -7.38 3.83 -7.39
N GLY A 29 -7.65 4.96 -6.72
CA GLY A 29 -7.55 5.04 -5.28
C GLY A 29 -8.40 3.92 -4.71
N GLU A 30 -7.82 3.15 -3.79
CA GLU A 30 -8.52 2.06 -3.12
C GLU A 30 -9.90 2.57 -2.68
N LYS A 31 -10.98 1.95 -3.19
CA LYS A 31 -12.33 2.21 -2.69
C LYS A 31 -12.28 1.88 -1.20
N HIS A 32 -12.59 2.86 -0.35
CA HIS A 32 -12.64 2.77 1.12
C HIS A 32 -11.31 2.60 1.88
N PRO A 33 -10.38 3.58 1.82
CA PRO A 33 -9.10 3.51 2.52
C PRO A 33 -9.23 3.40 4.06
N LYS A 34 -10.37 3.83 4.63
CA LYS A 34 -10.62 3.74 6.07
C LYS A 34 -11.06 2.35 6.51
N ILE A 35 -11.92 1.68 5.73
CA ILE A 35 -12.37 0.31 6.03
C ILE A 35 -11.20 -0.65 5.83
N ASN A 36 -10.47 -0.54 4.72
CA ASN A 36 -9.27 -1.35 4.47
C ASN A 36 -8.21 -1.16 5.56
N GLY A 37 -7.99 0.09 5.99
CA GLY A 37 -7.08 0.39 7.09
C GLY A 37 -7.55 -0.15 8.46
N ALA A 38 -8.86 -0.29 8.68
CA ALA A 38 -9.41 -0.90 9.89
C ALA A 38 -9.22 -2.43 9.87
N ILE A 39 -9.50 -3.09 8.74
CA ILE A 39 -9.26 -4.52 8.52
C ILE A 39 -7.80 -4.85 8.82
N TYR A 40 -6.86 -4.14 8.20
CA TYR A 40 -5.43 -4.34 8.41
C TYR A 40 -5.01 -4.26 9.89
N LYS A 41 -5.52 -3.25 10.62
CA LYS A 41 -5.21 -3.08 12.05
C LYS A 41 -5.76 -4.23 12.90
N LEU A 42 -6.97 -4.70 12.57
CA LEU A 42 -7.62 -5.79 13.29
C LEU A 42 -6.90 -7.12 13.04
N GLU A 43 -6.49 -7.40 11.81
CA GLU A 43 -5.68 -8.57 11.47
C GLU A 43 -4.36 -8.57 12.25
N HIS A 44 -3.65 -7.44 12.28
CA HIS A 44 -2.41 -7.33 13.03
C HIS A 44 -2.61 -7.52 14.54
N ALA A 45 -3.67 -6.92 15.11
CA ALA A 45 -4.01 -7.11 16.51
C ALA A 45 -4.33 -8.59 16.82
N LYS A 46 -5.04 -9.29 15.92
CA LYS A 46 -5.31 -10.72 16.05
C LYS A 46 -4.03 -11.54 16.00
N GLU A 47 -3.08 -11.21 15.13
CA GLU A 47 -1.77 -11.88 15.11
C GLU A 47 -1.00 -11.70 16.42
N ASP A 48 -0.96 -10.47 16.94
CA ASP A 48 -0.27 -10.17 18.20
C ASP A 48 -0.91 -10.95 19.38
N LEU A 49 -2.24 -11.04 19.40
CA LEU A 49 -2.95 -11.85 20.38
C LEU A 49 -2.69 -13.34 20.22
N ASN A 50 -2.64 -13.87 18.99
CA ASN A 50 -2.31 -15.29 18.77
C ASN A 50 -0.90 -15.64 19.25
N LYS A 51 0.05 -14.69 19.17
CA LYS A 51 1.42 -14.84 19.66
C LYS A 51 1.56 -14.62 21.17
N ALA A 52 0.52 -14.14 21.85
CA ALA A 52 0.58 -13.84 23.28
C ALA A 52 0.69 -15.11 24.14
N ALA A 53 1.66 -15.11 25.06
CA ALA A 53 2.07 -16.28 25.83
C ALA A 53 0.97 -16.86 26.75
N HIS A 54 0.01 -16.05 27.20
CA HIS A 54 -1.00 -16.46 28.16
C HIS A 54 -2.40 -16.05 27.70
N ASP A 55 -3.42 -16.79 28.14
CA ASP A 55 -4.81 -16.53 27.77
C ASP A 55 -5.49 -15.46 28.64
N PHE A 56 -4.78 -14.98 29.67
CA PHE A 56 -5.24 -13.96 30.62
C PHE A 56 -6.66 -14.25 31.15
N GLY A 57 -6.92 -15.51 31.57
CA GLY A 57 -8.23 -15.91 32.08
C GLY A 57 -9.33 -16.07 31.02
N GLY A 58 -8.97 -16.29 29.76
CA GLY A 58 -9.93 -16.43 28.64
C GLY A 58 -10.11 -15.14 27.85
N HIS A 59 -9.61 -14.01 28.33
CA HIS A 59 -9.79 -12.71 27.70
C HIS A 59 -9.08 -12.61 26.35
N ARG A 60 -7.94 -13.27 26.16
CA ARG A 60 -7.24 -13.27 24.86
C ARG A 60 -8.07 -14.00 23.81
N ALA A 61 -8.55 -15.21 24.11
CA ALA A 61 -9.44 -15.94 23.21
C ALA A 61 -10.71 -15.15 22.88
N ALA A 62 -11.37 -14.56 23.89
CA ALA A 62 -12.55 -13.73 23.69
C ALA A 62 -12.27 -12.50 22.81
N ALA A 63 -11.13 -11.83 23.00
CA ALA A 63 -10.72 -10.70 22.16
C ALA A 63 -10.52 -11.11 20.70
N ILE A 64 -9.90 -12.27 20.43
CA ILE A 64 -9.76 -12.80 19.07
C ILE A 64 -11.14 -13.05 18.44
N GLN A 65 -12.09 -13.63 19.18
CA GLN A 65 -13.45 -13.86 18.69
C GLN A 65 -14.18 -12.54 18.34
N HIS A 66 -14.00 -11.49 19.15
CA HIS A 66 -14.55 -10.18 18.85
C HIS A 66 -13.91 -9.53 17.62
N ILE A 67 -12.61 -9.71 17.43
CA ILE A 67 -11.91 -9.25 16.22
C ILE A 67 -12.44 -9.97 14.98
N ASP A 68 -12.62 -11.29 15.05
CA ASP A 68 -13.15 -12.08 13.93
C ASP A 68 -14.57 -11.63 13.54
N ALA A 69 -15.43 -11.37 14.54
CA ALA A 69 -16.76 -10.81 14.29
C ALA A 69 -16.69 -9.42 13.62
N ALA A 70 -15.81 -8.55 14.09
CA ALA A 70 -15.63 -7.22 13.49
C ALA A 70 -15.12 -7.29 12.04
N LEU A 71 -14.17 -8.19 11.76
CA LEU A 71 -13.66 -8.41 10.40
C LEU A 71 -14.77 -8.90 9.45
N ALA A 72 -15.63 -9.81 9.91
CA ALA A 72 -16.75 -10.28 9.12
C ALA A 72 -17.70 -9.14 8.71
N GLU A 73 -18.08 -8.27 9.66
CA GLU A 73 -18.94 -7.12 9.39
C GLU A 73 -18.30 -6.11 8.42
N LEU A 74 -16.99 -5.86 8.55
CA LEU A 74 -16.28 -4.96 7.64
C LEU A 74 -16.21 -5.52 6.21
N HIS A 75 -16.03 -6.82 6.04
CA HIS A 75 -16.10 -7.45 4.72
C HIS A 75 -17.50 -7.39 4.12
N GLN A 76 -18.55 -7.65 4.92
CA GLN A 76 -19.93 -7.49 4.47
C GLN A 76 -20.25 -6.05 4.05
N ALA A 77 -19.70 -5.04 4.74
CA ALA A 77 -19.84 -3.64 4.35
C ALA A 77 -19.21 -3.34 2.99
N LEU A 78 -18.02 -3.91 2.71
CA LEU A 78 -17.37 -3.76 1.39
C LEU A 78 -18.15 -4.47 0.28
N GLU A 79 -18.67 -5.67 0.54
CA GLU A 79 -19.51 -6.40 -0.41
C GLU A 79 -20.80 -5.63 -0.73
N TYR A 80 -21.46 -5.08 0.29
CA TYR A 80 -22.66 -4.28 0.12
C TYR A 80 -22.44 -3.05 -0.76
N ASP A 81 -21.34 -2.33 -0.52
CA ASP A 81 -20.97 -1.15 -1.31
C ASP A 81 -20.60 -1.51 -2.75
N ALA A 82 -19.81 -2.57 -2.95
CA ALA A 82 -19.46 -3.07 -4.28
C ALA A 82 -20.70 -3.40 -5.12
N HIS A 83 -21.71 -4.03 -4.51
CA HIS A 83 -22.98 -4.34 -5.19
C HIS A 83 -23.90 -3.13 -5.38
N HIS A 84 -23.83 -2.11 -4.52
CA HIS A 84 -24.60 -0.87 -4.69
C HIS A 84 -24.05 0.02 -5.81
N ASP A 85 -22.73 0.07 -5.97
CA ASP A 85 -22.07 0.82 -7.03
C ASP A 85 -22.40 0.30 -8.43
N ASP A 86 -22.70 -1.00 -8.59
CA ASP A 86 -23.10 -1.59 -9.88
C ASP A 86 -24.52 -1.16 -10.34
N HIS A 87 -25.31 -0.55 -9.44
CA HIS A 87 -26.69 -0.14 -9.69
C HIS A 87 -26.89 1.37 -9.88
N HIS A 88 -25.81 2.16 -9.96
CA HIS A 88 -25.82 3.62 -10.19
C HIS A 88 -25.24 4.02 -11.55
#